data_AF-Q2NK84-F1
#
_entry.id   AF-Q2NK84-F1
#
_cell.length_a   1.000
_cell.length_b   1.000
_cell.length_c   1.000
_cell.angle_alpha   90.00
_cell.angle_beta   90.00
_cell.angle_gamma   90.00
#
_symmetry.space_group_name_H-M   'P 1'
#
loop_
_entity.id
_entity.type
_entity.pdbx_description
1 polymer ?
#
loop_
_entity_poly.entity_id
_entity_poly.type
_entity_poly.pdbx_seq_one_letter_code
_entity_poly.pdbx_strand_id
1 'polypeptide(L)'
;MKKTIKKNIIIFICFTLLVFCFFIIFCKNSKNEKPFTCFKNPNNSLQLTRKLAYLGLNQFVNGLESDQFKEQYLLIFNGDSSFFENDVLSCSLKTASTPLIQGTLDFLSQQLKRKFNLIINDKHLLSSFLFDNNPIDLEMKNNNYHFFIQKPEDTKGDGYCFFHALIFLLKKKNLFSENIIKDSFDKIDLSKNNYNIIDKIKKLKEKS
;
A
#
# COMPACT_ATOMS: atom_id res chain seq x y z
N MET A 1 23.95 58.66 10.03
CA MET A 1 24.31 57.48 9.20
C MET A 1 24.77 56.25 9.98
N LYS A 2 25.80 56.31 10.84
CA LYS A 2 26.33 55.11 11.55
C LYS A 2 25.32 54.35 12.43
N LYS A 3 24.38 55.04 13.11
CA LYS A 3 23.34 54.39 13.95
C LYS A 3 22.31 53.61 13.14
N THR A 4 21.91 54.13 11.99
CA THR A 4 20.91 53.49 11.10
C THR A 4 21.45 52.22 10.47
N ILE A 5 22.73 52.23 10.07
CA ILE A 5 23.43 51.05 9.54
C ILE A 5 23.55 49.96 10.61
N LYS A 6 23.93 50.32 11.85
CA LYS A 6 23.97 49.37 12.97
C LYS A 6 22.60 48.74 13.28
N LYS A 7 21.52 49.51 13.23
CA LYS A 7 20.14 49.01 13.43
C LYS A 7 19.73 48.01 12.34
N ASN A 8 20.05 48.29 11.09
CA ASN A 8 19.73 47.41 9.97
C ASN A 8 20.54 46.10 9.99
N ILE A 9 21.80 46.14 10.45
CA ILE A 9 22.62 44.93 10.65
C ILE A 9 22.04 44.04 11.76
N ILE A 10 21.61 44.64 12.87
CA ILE A 10 20.97 43.89 13.97
C ILE A 10 19.68 43.23 13.50
N ILE A 11 18.84 43.95 12.75
CA ILE A 11 17.59 43.39 12.18
C ILE A 11 17.90 42.22 11.24
N PHE A 12 18.92 42.34 10.39
CA PHE A 12 19.32 41.28 9.47
C PHE A 12 19.79 40.01 10.20
N ILE A 13 20.61 40.17 11.25
CA ILE A 13 21.08 39.04 12.09
C ILE A 13 19.92 38.38 12.83
N CYS A 14 18.98 39.17 13.38
CA CYS A 14 17.79 38.62 14.02
C CYS A 14 16.92 37.84 13.03
N PHE A 15 16.75 38.33 11.81
CA PHE A 15 15.97 37.66 10.78
C PHE A 15 16.61 36.34 10.33
N THR A 16 17.93 36.31 10.10
CA THR A 16 18.63 35.08 9.72
C THR A 16 18.60 34.02 10.82
N LEU A 17 18.73 34.41 12.10
CA LEU A 17 18.54 33.51 13.24
C LEU A 17 17.12 32.93 13.30
N LEU A 18 16.10 33.75 13.02
CA LEU A 18 14.70 33.32 13.04
C LEU A 18 14.42 32.28 11.95
N VAL A 19 14.91 32.52 10.72
CA VAL A 19 14.81 31.57 9.60
C VAL A 19 15.54 30.27 9.91
N PHE A 20 16.73 30.34 10.52
CA PHE A 20 17.50 29.16 10.91
C PHE A 20 16.80 28.34 12.01
N CYS A 21 16.20 29.00 13.00
CA CYS A 21 15.38 28.35 14.02
C CYS A 21 14.15 27.65 13.42
N PHE A 22 13.47 28.27 12.45
CA PHE A 22 12.37 27.63 11.71
C PHE A 22 12.85 26.40 10.95
N PHE A 23 14.02 26.46 10.31
CA PHE A 23 14.60 25.34 9.57
C PHE A 23 14.91 24.16 10.51
N ILE A 24 15.48 24.41 11.69
CA ILE A 24 15.74 23.37 12.70
C ILE A 24 14.44 22.72 13.19
N ILE A 25 13.40 23.52 13.47
CA ILE A 25 12.09 22.99 13.91
C ILE A 25 11.48 22.12 12.80
N PHE A 26 11.56 22.56 11.54
CA PHE A 26 11.06 21.81 10.39
C PHE A 26 11.82 20.48 10.20
N CYS A 27 13.16 20.50 10.27
CA CYS A 27 13.99 19.30 10.20
C CYS A 27 13.77 18.34 11.39
N LYS A 28 13.48 18.87 12.59
CA LYS A 28 13.21 18.06 13.79
C LYS A 28 11.84 17.39 13.72
N ASN A 29 10.85 18.03 13.10
CA ASN A 29 9.55 17.43 12.81
C ASN A 29 9.60 16.37 11.69
N SER A 30 10.55 16.49 10.75
CA SER A 30 10.79 15.48 9.70
C SER A 30 11.39 14.17 10.24
N LYS A 31 12.06 14.17 11.40
CA LYS A 31 12.73 12.98 11.97
C LYS A 31 11.90 12.15 12.94
N ASN A 32 10.65 12.53 13.19
CA ASN A 32 9.74 11.74 14.01
C ASN A 32 8.85 10.84 13.14
N GLU A 33 9.46 10.01 12.29
CA GLU A 33 8.80 8.79 11.83
C GLU A 33 8.66 7.85 13.03
N LYS A 34 7.52 7.95 13.72
CA LYS A 34 7.15 6.93 14.70
C LYS A 34 7.17 5.57 13.98
N PRO A 35 7.69 4.50 14.61
CA PRO A 35 7.70 3.19 14.00
C PRO A 35 6.27 2.78 13.68
N PHE A 36 6.04 2.43 12.40
CA PHE A 36 4.84 1.85 11.80
C PHE A 36 3.91 1.17 12.82
N THR A 37 2.79 1.81 13.16
CA THR A 37 1.85 1.36 14.20
C THR A 37 0.70 0.51 13.66
N CYS A 38 0.67 0.26 12.34
CA CYS A 38 -0.48 -0.21 11.58
C CYS A 38 -1.17 -1.49 12.06
N PHE A 39 -0.42 -2.34 12.75
CA PHE A 39 -0.84 -3.68 13.15
C PHE A 39 -0.52 -3.96 14.63
N LYS A 40 -0.17 -2.93 15.42
CA LYS A 40 0.20 -3.10 16.83
C LYS A 40 -0.96 -3.51 17.74
N ASN A 41 -2.20 -3.49 17.25
CA ASN A 41 -3.37 -3.96 18.00
C ASN A 41 -4.11 -5.06 17.21
N PRO A 42 -3.83 -6.34 17.50
CA PRO A 42 -4.59 -7.46 16.96
C PRO A 42 -5.88 -7.63 17.78
N ASN A 43 -6.78 -6.64 17.73
CA ASN A 43 -8.15 -6.91 18.15
C ASN A 43 -8.81 -7.76 17.07
N ASN A 44 -9.55 -8.80 17.47
CA ASN A 44 -10.37 -9.69 16.62
C ASN A 44 -11.37 -8.97 15.68
N SER A 45 -11.43 -7.63 15.69
CA SER A 45 -12.35 -6.79 14.94
C SER A 45 -11.79 -6.23 13.62
N LEU A 46 -10.63 -6.72 13.14
CA LEU A 46 -10.09 -6.23 11.87
C LEU A 46 -11.06 -6.55 10.72
N GLN A 47 -11.55 -5.50 10.04
CA GLN A 47 -12.48 -5.63 8.92
C GLN A 47 -11.87 -6.49 7.80
N LEU A 48 -12.72 -7.27 7.12
CA LEU A 48 -12.34 -8.23 6.08
C LEU A 48 -11.46 -7.61 4.97
N THR A 49 -11.75 -6.38 4.56
CA THR A 49 -10.97 -5.61 3.58
C THR A 49 -9.53 -5.36 4.03
N ARG A 50 -9.34 -5.03 5.31
CA ARG A 50 -8.01 -4.81 5.90
C ARG A 50 -7.23 -6.12 6.01
N LYS A 51 -7.91 -7.23 6.36
CA LYS A 51 -7.30 -8.57 6.32
C LYS A 51 -6.84 -8.93 4.91
N LEU A 52 -7.65 -8.66 3.89
CA LEU A 52 -7.29 -8.90 2.49
C LEU A 52 -6.07 -8.07 2.06
N ALA A 53 -6.08 -6.78 2.37
CA ALA A 53 -4.95 -5.90 2.10
C ALA A 53 -3.66 -6.43 2.75
N TYR A 54 -3.75 -6.90 3.98
CA TYR A 54 -2.60 -7.47 4.67
C TYR A 54 -2.07 -8.75 3.99
N LEU A 55 -2.97 -9.65 3.61
CA LEU A 55 -2.60 -10.87 2.90
C LEU A 55 -1.95 -10.56 1.54
N GLY A 56 -2.48 -9.57 0.82
CA GLY A 56 -1.89 -9.08 -0.42
C GLY A 56 -0.49 -8.51 -0.22
N LEU A 57 -0.29 -7.67 0.81
CA LEU A 57 1.03 -7.14 1.17
C LEU A 57 2.02 -8.28 1.48
N ASN A 58 1.59 -9.25 2.29
CA ASN A 58 2.41 -10.40 2.64
C ASN A 58 2.80 -11.23 1.42
N GLN A 59 1.85 -11.45 0.51
CA GLN A 59 2.08 -12.15 -0.75
C GLN A 59 3.09 -11.42 -1.63
N PHE A 60 2.95 -10.10 -1.78
CA PHE A 60 3.88 -9.29 -2.58
C PHE A 60 5.30 -9.39 -2.05
N VAL A 61 5.48 -9.23 -0.74
CA VAL A 61 6.79 -9.25 -0.10
C VAL A 61 7.45 -10.63 -0.19
N ASN A 62 6.68 -11.72 -0.08
CA ASN A 62 7.20 -13.05 -0.35
C ASN A 62 7.54 -13.26 -1.83
N GLY A 63 6.78 -12.64 -2.72
CA GLY A 63 7.04 -12.59 -4.16
C GLY A 63 8.40 -11.98 -4.53
N LEU A 64 8.87 -10.96 -3.80
CA LEU A 64 10.18 -10.35 -3.99
C LEU A 64 11.37 -11.29 -3.70
N GLU A 65 11.11 -12.42 -3.05
CA GLU A 65 12.07 -13.48 -2.77
C GLU A 65 11.77 -14.77 -3.54
N SER A 66 10.76 -14.77 -4.41
CA SER A 66 10.34 -15.95 -5.16
C SER A 66 11.36 -16.33 -6.23
N ASP A 67 11.78 -17.60 -6.28
CA ASP A 67 12.67 -18.09 -7.34
C ASP A 67 12.06 -17.95 -8.74
N GLN A 68 10.73 -17.97 -8.86
CA GLN A 68 10.03 -17.96 -10.13
C GLN A 68 9.60 -16.55 -10.59
N PHE A 69 9.15 -15.70 -9.66
CA PHE A 69 8.48 -14.44 -9.99
C PHE A 69 9.18 -13.18 -9.48
N LYS A 70 10.35 -13.32 -8.85
CA LYS A 70 11.05 -12.19 -8.21
C LYS A 70 11.28 -11.01 -9.14
N GLU A 71 11.72 -11.25 -10.38
CA GLU A 71 11.98 -10.15 -11.33
C GLU A 71 10.71 -9.37 -11.67
N GLN A 72 9.58 -10.05 -11.85
CA GLN A 72 8.30 -9.40 -12.11
C GLN A 72 7.83 -8.58 -10.91
N TYR A 73 7.98 -9.11 -9.68
CA TYR A 73 7.69 -8.35 -8.47
C TYR A 73 8.61 -7.13 -8.30
N LEU A 74 9.90 -7.25 -8.61
CA LEU A 74 10.86 -6.14 -8.55
C LEU A 74 10.54 -5.05 -9.57
N LEU A 75 10.16 -5.41 -10.79
CA LEU A 75 9.73 -4.44 -11.81
C LEU A 75 8.52 -3.62 -11.33
N ILE A 76 7.51 -4.28 -10.73
CA ILE A 76 6.34 -3.61 -10.17
C ILE A 76 6.72 -2.72 -8.99
N PHE A 77 7.58 -3.22 -8.09
CA PHE A 77 8.06 -2.45 -6.95
C PHE A 77 8.79 -1.18 -7.41
N ASN A 78 9.72 -1.30 -8.35
CA ASN A 78 10.53 -0.18 -8.82
C ASN A 78 9.67 0.89 -9.53
N GLY A 79 8.61 0.48 -10.24
CA GLY A 79 7.69 1.40 -10.90
C GLY A 79 6.83 2.25 -9.94
N ASP A 80 6.63 1.81 -8.69
CA ASP A 80 5.68 2.43 -7.76
C ASP A 80 6.17 2.44 -6.29
N SER A 81 7.50 2.39 -6.11
CA SER A 81 8.14 2.22 -4.80
C SER A 81 7.83 3.37 -3.83
N SER A 82 7.90 4.61 -4.33
CA SER A 82 7.65 5.79 -3.51
C SER A 82 6.22 5.82 -2.96
N PHE A 83 5.23 5.52 -3.78
CA PHE A 83 3.83 5.48 -3.34
C PHE A 83 3.59 4.30 -2.40
N PHE A 84 4.13 3.11 -2.69
CA PHE A 84 4.02 1.96 -1.81
C PHE A 84 4.58 2.23 -0.41
N GLU A 85 5.74 2.85 -0.29
CA GLU A 85 6.32 3.18 1.01
C GLU A 85 5.50 4.24 1.75
N ASN A 86 5.19 5.34 1.06
CA ASN A 86 4.53 6.48 1.65
C ASN A 86 3.07 6.21 1.99
N ASP A 87 2.40 5.31 1.28
CA ASP A 87 0.96 5.15 1.43
C ASP A 87 0.56 3.79 2.00
N VAL A 88 1.29 2.71 1.66
CA VAL A 88 1.01 1.36 2.16
C VAL A 88 1.79 1.06 3.44
N LEU A 89 3.11 1.28 3.44
CA LEU A 89 3.90 0.97 4.64
C LEU A 89 3.59 1.95 5.76
N SER A 90 3.45 3.25 5.47
CA SER A 90 3.12 4.29 6.48
C SER A 90 1.70 4.18 7.05
N CYS A 91 0.86 3.33 6.45
CA CYS A 91 -0.55 3.16 6.77
C CYS A 91 -1.37 4.44 6.64
N SER A 92 -1.12 5.15 5.55
CA SER A 92 -2.08 6.10 5.02
C SER A 92 -3.37 5.35 4.63
N LEU A 93 -4.48 6.10 4.49
CA LEU A 93 -5.70 5.54 3.94
C LEU A 93 -5.49 5.04 2.50
N LYS A 94 -4.50 5.47 1.73
CA LYS A 94 -4.39 5.06 0.32
C LYS A 94 -3.75 3.68 0.19
N THR A 95 -4.57 2.65 -0.02
CA THR A 95 -4.09 1.24 -0.07
C THR A 95 -4.15 0.60 -1.47
N ALA A 96 -4.26 1.41 -2.52
CA ALA A 96 -4.36 0.95 -3.91
C ALA A 96 -3.05 1.17 -4.70
N SER A 97 -1.90 0.88 -4.08
CA SER A 97 -0.62 0.90 -4.81
C SER A 97 -0.51 -0.33 -5.72
N THR A 98 0.25 -0.21 -6.81
CA THR A 98 0.47 -1.28 -7.78
C THR A 98 1.04 -2.55 -7.10
N PRO A 99 2.05 -2.45 -6.20
CA PRO A 99 2.53 -3.59 -5.44
C PRO A 99 1.45 -4.30 -4.62
N LEU A 100 0.63 -3.53 -3.91
CA LEU A 100 -0.38 -4.09 -3.03
C LEU A 100 -1.54 -4.71 -3.85
N ILE A 101 -1.94 -4.08 -4.94
CA ILE A 101 -2.90 -4.65 -5.90
C ILE A 101 -2.37 -5.98 -6.45
N GLN A 102 -1.13 -6.01 -6.94
CA GLN A 102 -0.52 -7.21 -7.50
C GLN A 102 -0.49 -8.36 -6.48
N GLY A 103 0.06 -8.11 -5.29
CA GLY A 103 0.12 -9.12 -4.24
C GLY A 103 -1.26 -9.65 -3.86
N THR A 104 -2.29 -8.79 -3.88
CA THR A 104 -3.66 -9.20 -3.62
C THR A 104 -4.22 -10.10 -4.71
N LEU A 105 -3.99 -9.76 -5.99
CA LEU A 105 -4.40 -10.60 -7.12
C LEU A 105 -3.74 -11.97 -7.06
N ASP A 106 -2.43 -12.01 -6.78
CA ASP A 106 -1.68 -13.27 -6.69
C ASP A 106 -2.10 -14.12 -5.50
N PHE A 107 -2.35 -13.49 -4.34
CA PHE A 107 -2.85 -14.19 -3.16
C PHE A 107 -4.18 -14.89 -3.48
N LEU A 108 -5.14 -14.14 -4.03
CA LEU A 108 -6.44 -14.67 -4.41
C LEU A 108 -6.31 -15.74 -5.49
N SER A 109 -5.42 -15.52 -6.47
CA SER A 109 -5.16 -16.46 -7.56
C SER A 109 -4.69 -17.80 -7.04
N GLN A 110 -3.77 -17.81 -6.06
CA GLN A 110 -3.29 -19.04 -5.42
C GLN A 110 -4.39 -19.74 -4.61
N GLN A 111 -5.15 -18.99 -3.81
CA GLN A 111 -6.22 -19.56 -2.98
C GLN A 111 -7.34 -20.15 -3.82
N LEU A 112 -7.68 -19.50 -4.93
CA LEU A 112 -8.79 -19.88 -5.80
C LEU A 112 -8.35 -20.77 -6.97
N LYS A 113 -7.04 -20.94 -7.16
CA LYS A 113 -6.44 -21.68 -8.29
C LYS A 113 -6.96 -21.20 -9.65
N ARG A 114 -7.06 -19.89 -9.81
CA ARG A 114 -7.57 -19.23 -11.02
C ARG A 114 -6.74 -18.01 -11.34
N LYS A 115 -6.51 -17.74 -12.63
CA LYS A 115 -5.90 -16.48 -13.05
C LYS A 115 -6.94 -15.36 -12.96
N PHE A 116 -6.52 -14.20 -12.46
CA PHE A 116 -7.32 -12.98 -12.45
C PHE A 116 -6.72 -11.93 -13.38
N ASN A 117 -7.57 -11.28 -14.16
CA ASN A 117 -7.23 -10.06 -14.87
C ASN A 117 -7.97 -8.90 -14.21
N LEU A 118 -7.26 -7.84 -13.87
CA LEU A 118 -7.85 -6.61 -13.34
C LEU A 118 -8.08 -5.64 -14.49
N ILE A 119 -9.34 -5.29 -14.70
CA ILE A 119 -9.76 -4.32 -15.72
C ILE A 119 -10.32 -3.10 -14.99
N ILE A 120 -9.73 -1.93 -15.23
CA ILE A 120 -10.14 -0.67 -14.61
C ILE A 120 -10.48 0.33 -15.70
N ASN A 121 -11.69 0.89 -15.64
CA ASN A 121 -12.18 1.83 -16.68
C ASN A 121 -12.00 1.25 -18.09
N ASP A 122 -12.42 0.00 -18.26
CA ASP A 122 -12.35 -0.76 -19.52
C ASP A 122 -10.94 -0.99 -20.07
N LYS A 123 -9.91 -0.76 -19.25
CA LYS A 123 -8.50 -1.01 -19.59
C LYS A 123 -7.93 -2.13 -18.73
N HIS A 124 -7.28 -3.09 -19.37
CA HIS A 124 -6.48 -4.08 -18.65
C HIS A 124 -5.33 -3.37 -17.93
N LEU A 125 -5.19 -3.62 -16.62
CA LEU A 125 -4.19 -2.99 -15.78
C LEU A 125 -3.13 -3.99 -15.30
N LEU A 126 -3.57 -5.09 -14.67
CA LEU A 126 -2.70 -6.10 -14.10
C LEU A 126 -3.32 -7.49 -14.26
N SER A 127 -2.49 -8.52 -14.21
CA SER A 127 -2.93 -9.91 -14.07
C SER A 127 -2.15 -10.60 -12.97
N SER A 128 -2.79 -11.54 -12.29
CA SER A 128 -2.06 -12.47 -11.43
C SER A 128 -1.05 -13.30 -12.24
N PHE A 129 0.08 -13.66 -11.66
CA PHE A 129 1.15 -14.38 -12.34
C PHE A 129 0.86 -15.86 -12.60
N LEU A 130 -0.16 -16.42 -11.95
CA LEU A 130 -0.61 -17.78 -12.22
C LEU A 130 -1.02 -17.93 -13.69
N PHE A 131 -0.52 -18.97 -14.35
CA PHE A 131 -0.93 -19.33 -15.70
C PHE A 131 -2.22 -20.14 -15.65
N ASP A 132 -3.23 -19.71 -16.39
CA ASP A 132 -4.53 -20.37 -16.54
C ASP A 132 -5.05 -20.03 -17.95
N ASN A 133 -5.61 -21.02 -18.63
CA ASN A 133 -6.20 -20.87 -19.96
C ASN A 133 -7.59 -20.24 -19.90
N ASN A 134 -8.21 -20.14 -18.72
CA ASN A 134 -9.52 -19.54 -18.52
C ASN A 134 -9.49 -18.47 -17.40
N PRO A 135 -8.85 -17.32 -17.66
CA PRO A 135 -8.75 -16.25 -16.67
C PRO A 135 -10.12 -15.66 -16.34
N ILE A 136 -10.21 -15.10 -15.14
CA ILE A 136 -11.39 -14.41 -14.63
C ILE A 136 -11.14 -12.92 -14.67
N ASP A 137 -11.92 -12.21 -15.46
CA ASP A 137 -11.87 -10.76 -15.52
C ASP A 137 -12.59 -10.14 -14.31
N LEU A 138 -11.90 -9.26 -13.61
CA LEU A 138 -12.37 -8.48 -12.48
C LEU A 138 -12.47 -7.02 -12.92
N GLU A 139 -13.66 -6.64 -13.38
CA GLU A 139 -13.94 -5.31 -13.93
C GLU A 139 -14.43 -4.35 -12.85
N MET A 140 -13.75 -3.22 -12.71
CA MET A 140 -14.13 -2.13 -11.81
C MET A 140 -13.86 -0.76 -12.46
N LYS A 141 -14.32 0.29 -11.81
CA LYS A 141 -14.12 1.68 -12.22
C LYS A 141 -13.30 2.43 -11.17
N ASN A 142 -12.59 3.47 -11.60
CA ASN A 142 -11.86 4.37 -10.74
C ASN A 142 -12.01 5.82 -11.23
N ASN A 143 -12.41 6.74 -10.35
CA ASN A 143 -12.52 8.18 -10.63
C ASN A 143 -11.33 8.98 -10.07
N ASN A 144 -10.13 8.40 -10.13
CA ASN A 144 -8.85 8.87 -9.58
C ASN A 144 -8.67 8.74 -8.05
N TYR A 145 -9.76 8.67 -7.28
CA TYR A 145 -9.67 8.62 -5.82
C TYR A 145 -10.44 7.47 -5.19
N HIS A 146 -11.33 6.83 -5.94
CA HIS A 146 -12.26 5.85 -5.41
C HIS A 146 -12.52 4.73 -6.41
N PHE A 147 -12.38 3.49 -5.96
CA PHE A 147 -12.65 2.29 -6.74
C PHE A 147 -14.07 1.79 -6.46
N PHE A 148 -14.84 1.53 -7.52
CA PHE A 148 -16.25 1.14 -7.45
C PHE A 148 -16.66 0.24 -8.63
N ILE A 149 -17.91 -0.21 -8.68
CA ILE A 149 -18.38 -1.17 -9.70
C ILE A 149 -19.06 -0.43 -10.87
N GLN A 150 -20.23 0.16 -10.63
CA GLN A 150 -20.99 0.90 -11.63
C GLN A 150 -21.02 2.39 -11.30
N LYS A 151 -21.26 2.73 -10.03
CA LYS A 151 -21.32 4.09 -9.50
C LYS A 151 -20.50 4.22 -8.20
N PRO A 152 -20.00 5.42 -7.84
CA PRO A 152 -19.16 5.63 -6.66
C PRO A 152 -19.75 5.11 -5.35
N GLU A 153 -21.08 5.10 -5.21
CA GLU A 153 -21.78 4.69 -4.00
C GLU A 153 -21.79 3.17 -3.77
N ASP A 154 -21.35 2.37 -4.76
CA ASP A 154 -21.33 0.90 -4.67
C ASP A 154 -20.33 0.39 -3.61
N THR A 155 -19.33 1.20 -3.28
CA THR A 155 -18.26 0.87 -2.34
C THR A 155 -18.03 2.04 -1.39
N LYS A 156 -17.55 1.73 -0.18
CA LYS A 156 -17.18 2.78 0.77
C LYS A 156 -15.98 3.54 0.23
N GLY A 157 -16.10 4.87 0.15
CA GLY A 157 -15.00 5.82 -0.13
C GLY A 157 -14.01 5.93 1.02
N ASP A 158 -13.62 4.79 1.58
CA ASP A 158 -12.54 4.70 2.54
C ASP A 158 -11.25 4.33 1.82
N GLY A 159 -10.18 4.36 2.58
CA GLY A 159 -8.87 3.99 2.09
C GLY A 159 -8.73 2.61 1.45
N TYR A 160 -9.71 1.74 1.67
CA TYR A 160 -9.77 0.36 1.22
C TYR A 160 -10.82 0.16 0.12
N CYS A 161 -11.28 1.22 -0.55
CA CYS A 161 -12.26 1.16 -1.64
C CYS A 161 -11.94 0.11 -2.72
N PHE A 162 -10.66 -0.07 -3.07
CA PHE A 162 -10.22 -1.13 -3.97
C PHE A 162 -10.60 -2.53 -3.45
N PHE A 163 -10.34 -2.80 -2.17
CA PHE A 163 -10.65 -4.09 -1.55
C PHE A 163 -12.16 -4.32 -1.38
N HIS A 164 -12.92 -3.25 -1.12
CA HIS A 164 -14.39 -3.31 -1.13
C HIS A 164 -14.90 -3.73 -2.50
N ALA A 165 -14.43 -3.07 -3.57
CA ALA A 165 -14.80 -3.40 -4.95
C ALA A 165 -14.42 -4.85 -5.31
N LEU A 166 -13.21 -5.26 -4.94
CA LEU A 166 -12.69 -6.59 -5.21
C LEU A 166 -13.53 -7.68 -4.52
N ILE A 167 -13.82 -7.53 -3.22
CA ILE A 167 -14.68 -8.47 -2.49
C ILE A 167 -16.08 -8.55 -3.11
N PHE A 168 -16.64 -7.41 -3.50
CA PHE A 168 -17.94 -7.39 -4.18
C PHE A 168 -17.91 -8.19 -5.48
N LEU A 169 -16.90 -8.00 -6.33
CA LEU A 169 -16.76 -8.72 -7.60
C LEU A 169 -16.61 -10.23 -7.40
N LEU A 170 -15.79 -10.65 -6.45
CA LEU A 170 -15.59 -12.07 -6.15
C LEU A 170 -16.89 -12.71 -5.63
N LYS A 171 -17.65 -12.00 -4.78
CA LYS A 171 -18.98 -12.44 -4.32
C LYS A 171 -19.94 -12.58 -5.50
N LYS A 172 -20.02 -11.57 -6.37
CA LYS A 172 -20.90 -11.57 -7.54
C LYS A 172 -20.61 -12.74 -8.51
N LYS A 173 -19.35 -13.15 -8.61
CA LYS A 173 -18.91 -14.27 -9.47
C LYS A 173 -18.99 -15.65 -8.79
N ASN A 174 -19.52 -15.73 -7.57
CA ASN A 174 -19.57 -16.96 -6.77
C ASN A 174 -18.18 -17.59 -6.50
N LEU A 175 -17.14 -16.77 -6.39
CA LEU A 175 -15.76 -17.20 -6.17
C LEU A 175 -15.28 -16.91 -4.74
N PHE A 176 -16.16 -16.39 -3.88
CA PHE A 176 -15.76 -15.84 -2.60
C PHE A 176 -16.41 -16.55 -1.42
N SER A 177 -15.56 -17.00 -0.49
CA SER A 177 -15.94 -17.27 0.89
C SER A 177 -15.08 -16.40 1.80
N GLU A 178 -15.69 -15.80 2.82
CA GLU A 178 -14.94 -15.01 3.81
C GLU A 178 -13.87 -15.84 4.51
N ASN A 179 -14.06 -17.17 4.59
CA ASN A 179 -13.13 -18.09 5.22
C ASN A 179 -11.78 -18.14 4.51
N ILE A 180 -11.73 -17.90 3.19
CA ILE A 180 -10.46 -17.85 2.44
C ILE A 180 -9.53 -16.78 3.03
N ILE A 181 -10.09 -15.63 3.40
CA ILE A 181 -9.36 -14.53 4.02
C ILE A 181 -9.12 -14.81 5.50
N LYS A 182 -10.16 -15.21 6.24
CA LYS A 182 -10.06 -15.42 7.70
C LYS A 182 -9.05 -16.53 8.02
N ASP A 183 -9.18 -17.70 7.40
CA ASP A 183 -8.32 -18.87 7.69
C ASP A 183 -6.87 -18.64 7.28
N SER A 184 -6.62 -17.85 6.22
CA SER A 184 -5.26 -17.46 5.82
C SER A 184 -4.67 -16.44 6.79
N PHE A 185 -5.47 -15.47 7.21
CA PHE A 185 -5.03 -14.40 8.10
C PHE A 185 -4.75 -14.89 9.52
N ASP A 186 -5.59 -15.79 10.04
CA ASP A 186 -5.49 -16.29 11.40
C ASP A 186 -4.24 -17.17 11.62
N LYS A 187 -3.58 -17.60 10.53
CA LYS A 187 -2.28 -18.30 10.56
C LYS A 187 -1.08 -17.36 10.70
N ILE A 188 -1.27 -16.04 10.61
CA ILE A 188 -0.17 -15.07 10.60
C ILE A 188 0.06 -14.51 11.99
N ASP A 189 1.28 -14.67 12.52
CA ASP A 189 1.77 -13.85 13.62
C ASP A 189 2.04 -12.43 13.10
N LEU A 190 1.08 -11.53 13.35
CA LEU A 190 1.12 -10.15 12.87
C LEU A 190 2.39 -9.44 13.33
N SER A 191 2.76 -9.54 14.61
CA SER A 191 3.91 -8.82 15.15
C SER A 191 5.18 -9.20 14.41
N LYS A 192 5.48 -10.51 14.38
CA LYS A 192 6.65 -11.06 13.71
C LYS A 192 6.65 -10.73 12.22
N ASN A 193 5.50 -10.86 11.57
CA ASN A 193 5.41 -10.68 10.13
C ASN A 193 5.61 -9.23 9.69
N ASN A 194 5.15 -8.25 10.48
CA ASN A 194 5.39 -6.84 10.17
C ASN A 194 6.87 -6.46 10.24
N TYR A 195 7.58 -6.96 11.26
CA TYR A 195 9.02 -6.75 11.34
C TYR A 195 9.73 -7.34 10.12
N ASN A 196 9.35 -8.54 9.71
CA ASN A 196 9.92 -9.18 8.51
C ASN A 196 9.64 -8.39 7.23
N ILE A 197 8.41 -7.90 7.03
CA ILE A 197 8.07 -7.10 5.86
C ILE A 197 8.96 -5.86 5.75
N ILE A 198 9.10 -5.12 6.86
CA ILE A 198 9.90 -3.88 6.88
C ILE A 198 11.38 -4.19 6.62
N ASP A 199 11.91 -5.24 7.25
CA ASP A 199 13.30 -5.66 7.08
C ASP A 199 13.61 -6.08 5.63
N LYS A 200 12.72 -6.85 5.00
CA LYS A 200 12.84 -7.26 3.61
C LYS A 200 12.88 -6.07 2.65
N ILE A 201 11.95 -5.12 2.80
CA ILE A 201 11.91 -3.92 1.96
C ILE A 201 13.19 -3.09 2.14
N LYS A 202 13.70 -2.93 3.37
CA LYS A 202 14.97 -2.23 3.62
C LYS A 202 16.15 -2.89 2.91
N LYS A 203 16.30 -4.21 3.06
CA LYS A 203 17.38 -4.99 2.43
C LYS A 203 17.37 -4.92 0.90
N LEU A 204 16.21 -4.78 0.28
CA LEU A 204 16.12 -4.62 -1.18
C LEU A 204 16.73 -3.29 -1.63
N LYS A 205 16.52 -2.21 -0.88
CA LYS A 205 17.05 -0.88 -1.19
C LYS A 205 18.55 -0.75 -0.96
N GLU A 206 19.11 -1.53 -0.03
CA GLU A 206 20.56 -1.57 0.19
C GLU A 206 21.31 -2.26 -0.96
N LYS A 207 20.61 -3.02 -1.80
CA LYS A 207 21.18 -3.79 -2.92
C LYS A 207 20.97 -3.14 -4.30
N SER A 208 20.15 -2.10 -4.38
CA SER A 208 19.82 -1.32 -5.59
C SER A 208 20.69 -0.08 -5.71
#